data_AF-A0A1S8KMI8-F1
#
_entry.id   AF-A0A1S8KMI8-F1
#
_cell.length_a   1.000
_cell.length_b   1.000
_cell.length_c   1.000
_cell.angle_alpha   90.00
_cell.angle_beta   90.00
_cell.angle_gamma   90.00
#
_symmetry.space_group_name_H-M   'P 1'
#
loop_
_entity.id
_entity.type
_entity.pdbx_description
1 polymer ?
#
loop_
_entity_poly.entity_id
_entity_poly.type
_entity_poly.pdbx_seq_one_letter_code
_entity_poly.pdbx_strand_id
1 'polypeptide(L)'
;MSFLLGTLAGVALGGVWGLAKTPKSGAKNQEDIKTYFKTIEEESQFFKAEANNLKDAITAIQEEISYLQGPVKEEVEEIVDNFTREAQPRLKSIQRHQAKLQQTIENMSEKLED
;
A
#
# COMPACT_ATOMS: atom_id res chain seq x y z
N MET A 1 -2.07 12.15 -10.62
CA MET A 1 -1.27 10.95 -10.91
C MET A 1 -0.41 10.66 -9.70
N SER A 2 -0.49 9.47 -9.15
CA SER A 2 -0.07 9.25 -7.77
C SER A 2 1.37 8.82 -7.69
N PHE A 3 2.19 9.73 -7.17
CA PHE A 3 3.62 9.58 -6.95
C PHE A 3 4.00 8.19 -6.46
N LEU A 4 3.32 7.65 -5.44
CA LEU A 4 3.63 6.35 -4.84
C LEU A 4 3.53 5.16 -5.81
N LEU A 5 2.52 5.14 -6.69
CA LEU A 5 2.43 4.11 -7.75
C LEU A 5 3.57 4.26 -8.75
N GLY A 6 3.93 5.50 -9.09
CA GLY A 6 5.06 5.79 -9.96
C GLY A 6 6.40 5.35 -9.34
N THR A 7 6.58 5.58 -8.04
CA THR A 7 7.79 5.18 -7.33
C THR A 7 7.90 3.67 -7.22
N LEU A 8 6.81 2.97 -6.86
CA LEU A 8 6.81 1.51 -6.73
C LEU A 8 6.95 0.82 -8.09
N ALA A 9 6.27 1.31 -9.12
CA ALA A 9 6.48 0.82 -10.49
C ALA A 9 7.91 1.10 -10.98
N GLY A 10 8.47 2.26 -10.64
CA GLY A 10 9.85 2.62 -10.96
C GLY A 10 10.87 1.72 -10.26
N VAL A 11 10.67 1.42 -8.97
CA VAL A 11 11.50 0.47 -8.21
C VAL A 11 11.35 -0.94 -8.77
N ALA A 12 10.13 -1.39 -9.09
CA ALA A 12 9.91 -2.70 -9.68
C ALA A 12 10.62 -2.85 -11.03
N LEU A 13 10.40 -1.93 -11.96
CA LEU A 13 11.02 -1.95 -13.29
C LEU A 13 12.53 -1.74 -13.23
N GLY A 14 13.01 -0.86 -12.34
CA GLY A 14 14.44 -0.62 -12.12
C GLY A 14 15.15 -1.83 -11.50
N GLY A 15 14.50 -2.51 -10.56
CA GLY A 15 14.98 -3.75 -9.95
C GLY A 15 15.08 -4.88 -10.96
N VAL A 16 14.02 -5.10 -11.77
CA VAL A 16 14.05 -6.07 -12.87
C VAL A 16 15.13 -5.74 -13.89
N TRP A 17 15.27 -4.47 -14.28
CA TRP A 17 16.33 -4.04 -15.21
C TRP A 17 17.74 -4.25 -14.64
N GLY A 18 17.93 -3.98 -13.35
CA GLY A 18 19.19 -4.25 -12.64
C GLY A 18 19.52 -5.74 -12.59
N LEU A 19 18.54 -6.59 -12.25
CA LEU A 19 18.70 -8.04 -12.26
C LEU A 19 19.03 -8.54 -13.67
N ALA A 20 18.32 -8.07 -14.69
CA ALA A 20 18.55 -8.44 -16.08
C ALA A 20 19.97 -8.09 -16.59
N LYS A 21 20.57 -7.00 -16.09
CA LYS A 21 21.92 -6.56 -16.47
C LYS A 21 23.03 -7.25 -15.67
N THR A 22 22.71 -7.92 -14.58
CA THR A 22 23.68 -8.61 -13.73
C THR A 22 24.17 -9.89 -14.44
N PRO A 23 25.50 -10.17 -14.50
CA PRO A 23 26.02 -11.34 -15.19
C PRO A 23 25.74 -12.62 -14.39
N LYS A 24 24.58 -13.23 -14.62
CA LYS A 24 24.14 -14.52 -14.07
C LYS A 24 23.55 -15.39 -15.17
N SER A 25 23.36 -16.69 -14.90
CA SER A 25 22.62 -17.56 -15.82
C SER A 25 21.16 -17.14 -15.92
N GLY A 26 20.53 -17.32 -17.09
CA GLY A 26 19.14 -16.92 -17.32
C GLY A 26 18.15 -17.53 -16.32
N ALA A 27 18.35 -18.81 -15.95
CA ALA A 27 17.53 -19.48 -14.94
C ALA A 27 17.68 -18.85 -13.54
N LYS A 28 18.89 -18.46 -13.14
CA LYS A 28 19.15 -17.77 -11.87
C LYS A 28 18.49 -16.38 -11.86
N ASN A 29 18.52 -15.67 -12.99
CA ASN A 29 17.88 -14.36 -13.12
C ASN A 29 16.35 -14.47 -13.06
N GLN A 30 15.75 -15.48 -13.70
CA GLN A 30 14.30 -15.73 -13.61
C GLN A 30 13.87 -16.03 -12.17
N GLU A 31 14.63 -16.88 -11.47
CA GLU A 31 14.40 -17.18 -10.05
C GLU A 31 14.49 -15.90 -9.18
N ASP A 32 15.55 -15.10 -9.36
CA ASP A 32 15.75 -13.87 -8.59
C ASP A 32 14.63 -12.84 -8.86
N ILE A 33 14.13 -12.74 -10.11
CA ILE A 33 12.99 -11.89 -10.46
C ILE A 33 11.70 -12.40 -9.79
N LYS A 34 11.44 -13.71 -9.78
CA LYS A 34 10.27 -14.30 -9.11
C LYS A 34 10.30 -14.03 -7.60
N THR A 35 11.46 -14.22 -6.96
CA THR A 35 11.62 -13.89 -5.54
C THR A 35 11.38 -12.41 -5.26
N TYR A 36 11.90 -11.53 -6.11
CA TYR A 36 11.70 -10.09 -5.98
C TYR A 36 10.22 -9.69 -6.03
N PHE A 37 9.45 -10.23 -6.98
CA PHE A 37 8.00 -9.96 -7.06
C PHE A 37 7.23 -10.50 -5.87
N LYS A 38 7.59 -11.68 -5.37
CA LYS A 38 7.01 -12.25 -4.15
C LYS A 38 7.24 -11.36 -2.93
N THR A 39 8.44 -10.82 -2.76
CA THR A 39 8.73 -9.87 -1.66
C THR A 39 7.87 -8.61 -1.75
N ILE A 40 7.71 -8.04 -2.95
CA ILE A 40 6.83 -6.87 -3.15
C ILE A 40 5.37 -7.21 -2.83
N GLU A 41 4.92 -8.42 -3.17
CA GLU A 41 3.58 -8.90 -2.83
C GLU A 41 3.36 -8.94 -1.31
N GLU A 42 4.29 -9.55 -0.57
CA GLU A 42 4.24 -9.65 0.89
C GLU A 42 4.23 -8.25 1.54
N GLU A 43 5.09 -7.33 1.09
CA GLU A 43 5.13 -5.95 1.57
C GLU A 43 3.83 -5.17 1.23
N SER A 44 3.26 -5.41 0.04
CA SER A 44 1.98 -4.83 -0.39
C SER A 44 0.83 -5.29 0.51
N GLN A 45 0.80 -6.57 0.90
CA GLN A 45 -0.20 -7.10 1.83
C GLN A 45 -0.04 -6.53 3.24
N PHE A 46 1.19 -6.38 3.73
CA PHE A 46 1.46 -5.72 5.02
C PHE A 46 0.94 -4.27 5.01
N PHE A 47 1.24 -3.52 3.95
CA PHE A 47 0.76 -2.14 3.83
C PHE A 47 -0.78 -2.04 3.76
N LYS A 48 -1.44 -3.01 3.13
CA LYS A 48 -2.91 -3.12 3.13
C LYS A 48 -3.45 -3.30 4.55
N ALA A 49 -2.84 -4.19 5.34
CA ALA A 49 -3.22 -4.43 6.72
C ALA A 49 -3.09 -3.14 7.55
N GLU A 50 -1.97 -2.44 7.41
CA GLU A 50 -1.74 -1.19 8.16
C GLU A 50 -2.73 -0.06 7.77
N ALA A 51 -3.05 0.06 6.48
CA ALA A 51 -4.08 0.99 6.02
C ALA A 51 -5.47 0.67 6.58
N ASN A 52 -5.79 -0.61 6.77
CA ASN A 52 -7.04 -1.03 7.40
C ASN A 52 -7.03 -0.76 8.92
N ASN A 53 -5.93 -1.06 9.61
CA ASN A 53 -5.78 -0.75 11.04
C ASN A 53 -5.99 0.74 11.32
N LEU A 54 -5.41 1.61 10.50
CA LEU A 54 -5.61 3.06 10.64
C LEU A 54 -7.07 3.47 10.41
N LYS A 55 -7.76 2.86 9.43
CA LYS A 55 -9.19 3.10 9.21
C LYS A 55 -10.02 2.69 10.43
N ASP A 56 -9.72 1.53 11.01
CA ASP A 56 -10.44 1.00 12.16
C ASP A 56 -10.19 1.85 13.41
N ALA A 57 -8.95 2.31 13.62
CA ALA A 57 -8.61 3.24 14.70
C ALA A 57 -9.36 4.58 14.58
N ILE A 58 -9.46 5.15 13.37
CA ILE A 58 -10.28 6.36 13.13
C ILE A 58 -11.74 6.11 13.52
N THR A 59 -12.29 4.96 13.12
CA THR A 59 -13.68 4.61 13.39
C THR A 59 -13.92 4.44 14.90
N ALA A 60 -13.01 3.77 15.61
CA ALA A 60 -13.09 3.60 17.06
C ALA A 60 -13.03 4.96 17.80
N ILE A 61 -12.16 5.87 17.37
CA ILE A 61 -12.08 7.21 17.96
C ILE A 61 -13.40 7.97 17.74
N GLN A 62 -14.00 7.89 16.54
CA GLN A 62 -15.31 8.51 16.27
C GLN A 62 -16.42 7.95 17.17
N GLU A 63 -16.40 6.64 17.45
CA GLU A 63 -17.34 6.02 18.39
C GLU A 63 -17.11 6.49 19.83
N GLU A 64 -15.85 6.56 20.29
CA GLU A 64 -15.50 7.03 21.64
C GLU A 64 -15.94 8.49 21.88
N ILE A 65 -15.82 9.35 20.87
CA ILE A 65 -16.28 10.74 20.94
C ILE A 65 -17.78 10.83 21.23
N SER A 66 -18.58 9.89 20.73
CA SER A 66 -20.03 9.90 20.95
C SER A 66 -20.40 9.83 22.44
N TYR A 67 -19.52 9.27 23.27
CA TYR A 67 -19.67 9.15 24.72
C TYR A 67 -19.14 10.36 25.50
N LEU A 68 -18.36 11.23 24.87
CA LEU A 68 -17.90 12.47 25.50
C LEU A 68 -19.07 13.43 25.72
N GLN A 69 -18.99 14.25 26.77
CA GLN A 69 -19.99 15.27 27.10
C GLN A 69 -19.32 16.61 27.42
N GLY A 70 -20.07 17.70 27.23
CA GLY A 70 -19.59 19.05 27.50
C GLY A 70 -18.63 19.60 26.44
N PRO A 71 -17.95 20.73 26.72
CA PRO A 71 -17.18 21.49 25.72
C PRO A 71 -15.98 20.72 25.12
N VAL A 72 -15.47 19.70 25.83
CA VAL A 72 -14.41 18.82 25.32
C VAL A 72 -14.89 17.99 24.13
N LYS A 73 -16.19 17.69 24.04
CA LYS A 73 -16.76 16.93 22.93
C LYS A 73 -16.59 17.68 21.60
N GLU A 74 -16.97 18.96 21.57
CA GLU A 74 -16.92 19.78 20.34
C GLU A 74 -15.48 19.93 19.83
N GLU A 75 -14.53 20.14 20.73
CA GLU A 75 -13.10 20.28 20.37
C GLU A 75 -12.52 18.98 19.82
N VAL A 76 -12.85 17.83 20.43
CA VAL A 76 -12.38 16.52 19.94
C VAL A 76 -13.10 16.11 18.66
N GLU A 77 -14.40 16.42 18.52
CA GLU A 77 -15.15 16.25 17.26
C GLU A 77 -14.45 16.99 16.13
N GLU A 78 -14.13 18.28 16.31
CA GLU A 78 -13.47 19.08 15.28
C GLU A 78 -12.11 18.50 14.87
N ILE A 79 -11.28 18.08 15.84
CA ILE A 79 -9.96 17.47 15.58
C ILE A 79 -10.12 16.20 14.74
N VAL A 80 -11.05 15.33 15.13
CA VAL A 80 -11.25 14.03 14.47
C VAL A 80 -11.90 14.20 13.11
N ASP A 81 -12.80 15.16 12.95
CA ASP A 81 -13.44 15.43 11.66
C ASP A 81 -12.42 16.00 10.66
N ASN A 82 -11.56 16.92 11.11
CA ASN A 82 -10.46 17.45 10.30
C ASN A 82 -9.47 16.34 9.92
N PHE A 83 -9.05 15.52 10.89
CA PHE A 83 -8.18 14.38 10.62
C PHE A 83 -8.82 13.39 9.63
N THR A 84 -10.10 13.06 9.82
CA THR A 84 -10.85 12.12 8.97
C THR A 84 -10.98 12.66 7.55
N ARG A 85 -11.30 13.95 7.39
CA ARG A 85 -11.43 14.63 6.09
C ARG A 85 -10.12 14.57 5.30
N GLU A 86 -8.97 14.66 5.97
CA GLU A 86 -7.66 14.56 5.33
C GLU A 86 -7.18 13.11 5.12
N ALA A 87 -7.38 12.24 6.12
CA ALA A 87 -6.85 10.88 6.14
C ALA A 87 -7.68 9.92 5.28
N GLN A 88 -9.01 9.98 5.32
CA GLN A 88 -9.86 9.08 4.53
C GLN A 88 -9.58 9.08 3.02
N PRO A 89 -9.48 10.23 2.32
CA PRO A 89 -9.19 10.21 0.89
C PRO A 89 -7.79 9.64 0.60
N ARG A 90 -6.82 9.87 1.49
CA ARG A 90 -5.46 9.31 1.38
C ARG A 90 -5.47 7.79 1.58
N LEU A 91 -6.18 7.29 2.59
CA LEU A 91 -6.42 5.86 2.84
C LEU A 91 -7.09 5.17 1.64
N LYS A 92 -8.17 5.75 1.11
CA LYS A 92 -8.85 5.24 -0.09
C LYS A 92 -7.92 5.24 -1.31
N SER A 93 -7.07 6.27 -1.43
CA SER A 93 -6.05 6.29 -2.47
C SER A 93 -5.09 5.12 -2.29
N ILE A 94 -4.47 4.99 -1.12
CA ILE A 94 -3.57 3.89 -0.75
C ILE A 94 -4.18 2.51 -1.10
N GLN A 95 -5.41 2.24 -0.68
CA GLN A 95 -6.09 0.96 -0.97
C GLN A 95 -6.25 0.71 -2.47
N ARG A 96 -6.63 1.74 -3.26
CA ARG A 96 -6.71 1.61 -4.73
C ARG A 96 -5.35 1.35 -5.37
N HIS A 97 -4.28 1.87 -4.79
CA HIS A 97 -2.92 1.75 -5.33
C HIS A 97 -2.36 0.38 -5.02
N GLN A 98 -2.61 -0.11 -3.80
CA GLN A 98 -2.34 -1.47 -3.40
C GLN A 98 -3.06 -2.48 -4.31
N ALA A 99 -4.35 -2.29 -4.58
CA ALA A 99 -5.09 -3.18 -5.48
C ALA A 99 -4.49 -3.23 -6.90
N LYS A 100 -4.07 -2.08 -7.43
CA LYS A 100 -3.39 -2.01 -8.74
C LYS A 100 -2.01 -2.66 -8.72
N LEU A 101 -1.27 -2.52 -7.63
CA LEU A 101 0.03 -3.18 -7.46
C LEU A 101 -0.13 -4.69 -7.44
N GLN A 102 -1.08 -5.20 -6.64
CA GLN A 102 -1.39 -6.63 -6.57
C GLN A 102 -1.70 -7.20 -7.96
N GLN A 103 -2.60 -6.55 -8.70
CA GLN A 103 -2.94 -6.95 -10.07
C GLN A 103 -1.73 -6.89 -11.02
N THR A 104 -0.85 -5.90 -10.86
CA THR A 104 0.36 -5.79 -11.69
C THR A 104 1.34 -6.91 -11.38
N ILE A 105 1.54 -7.24 -10.10
CA ILE A 105 2.42 -8.32 -9.66
C ILE A 105 1.90 -9.67 -10.17
N GLU A 106 0.59 -9.94 -10.04
CA GLU A 106 -0.05 -11.16 -10.55
C GLU A 106 0.19 -11.32 -12.06
N ASN A 107 -0.11 -10.28 -12.84
CA ASN A 107 0.11 -10.27 -14.30
C ASN A 107 1.59 -10.46 -14.68
N MET A 108 2.53 -9.96 -13.87
CA MET A 108 3.96 -10.14 -14.12
C MET A 108 4.44 -11.53 -13.72
N SER A 109 3.90 -12.10 -12.64
CA SER A 109 4.20 -13.46 -12.21
C SER A 109 3.75 -14.48 -13.25
N GLU A 110 2.52 -14.35 -13.77
CA GLU A 110 2.00 -15.20 -14.85
C GLU A 110 2.92 -15.18 -16.08
N LYS A 111 3.35 -13.98 -16.51
CA LYS A 111 4.28 -13.81 -17.65
C LYS A 111 5.69 -14.38 -17.43
N LEU A 112 6.06 -14.67 -16.18
CA LEU A 112 7.36 -15.28 -15.83
C LEU A 112 7.23 -16.80 -15.63
N GLU A 113 6.01 -17.33 -15.58
CA GLU A 113 5.71 -18.76 -15.49
C GLU A 113 5.49 -19.40 -16.87
N ASP A 114 5.08 -18.61 -17.87
CA ASP A 114 5.10 -18.94 -19.31
C ASP A 114 6.50 -18.83 -19.96
#